data_AF-A0A8H3VXJ5-F1
#
_entry.id   AF-A0A8H3VXJ5-F1
#
_cell.length_a   1.000
_cell.length_b   1.000
_cell.length_c   1.000
_cell.angle_alpha   90.00
_cell.angle_beta   90.00
_cell.angle_gamma   90.00
#
_symmetry.space_group_name_H-M   'P 1'
#
loop_
_entity.id
_entity.type
_entity.pdbx_description
1 polymer ?
#
loop_
_entity_poly.entity_id
_entity_poly.type
_entity_poly.pdbx_seq_one_letter_code
_entity_poly.pdbx_strand_id
1 'polypeptide(L)'
;MAEGEMIAQTNGDIHDDSRHPQQVYRQAPSLMNRLVYGTKLSWLQSWFYQRASFEFWKTYWFPKSAAQRPDLMKQYPCRPNLLIRIFFPSDYDQTSPQTLPTLFSIHGGGFSIGVPDDDDAWNRTFADLNGALVVALNYWKAPWAPWPNGLHDLEALYLAAVQDDSLPIDKSRIAIGGFSAGGNLSLCLSQLKSVRQHPTAAPKAVMPIYPPVDFVTPCEKKRHRRPYKIGMLPGIRGQQRDFVLEFAPVFDWAYVPYGANLKDPLLSPTYADRADFPDNVCVVGAELDYLAWEGWEFACKLGGKSVTAAVVGRKEVAKTQELETEDERFGWEVRDQRGSVKWLLVPDVIHAFDMHEMGAMVSDEETIRDGNAKAVKVIKVLGEWLRGSAWKIEQ
;
A
#
# COMPACT_ATOMS: atom_id res chain seq x y z
N MET A 1 48.07 -28.75 -62.68
CA MET A 1 49.02 -27.90 -61.94
C MET A 1 48.45 -27.69 -60.55
N ALA A 2 49.32 -27.72 -59.56
CA ALA A 2 49.05 -27.98 -58.15
C ALA A 2 48.43 -26.79 -57.39
N GLU A 3 48.15 -27.07 -56.10
CA GLU A 3 47.86 -26.18 -54.95
C GLU A 3 46.38 -25.81 -54.77
N GLY A 4 45.75 -25.88 -53.60
CA GLY A 4 46.19 -26.20 -52.23
C GLY A 4 45.06 -25.80 -51.26
N GLU A 5 44.88 -26.59 -50.20
CA GLU A 5 43.89 -26.61 -49.11
C GLU A 5 43.41 -25.27 -48.48
N MET A 6 42.15 -25.22 -48.03
CA MET A 6 41.83 -25.23 -46.59
C MET A 6 40.32 -25.31 -46.29
N ILE A 7 39.99 -26.21 -45.38
CA ILE A 7 38.67 -26.47 -44.79
C ILE A 7 38.39 -25.44 -43.69
N ALA A 8 37.18 -24.88 -43.66
CA ALA A 8 36.65 -24.19 -42.48
C ALA A 8 35.23 -24.69 -42.17
N GLN A 9 35.11 -25.52 -41.14
CA GLN A 9 33.89 -25.71 -40.38
C GLN A 9 33.86 -24.70 -39.24
N THR A 10 32.75 -23.97 -39.06
CA THR A 10 32.33 -23.48 -37.73
C THR A 10 30.84 -23.15 -37.71
N ASN A 11 30.12 -23.94 -36.91
CA ASN A 11 29.19 -23.56 -35.84
C ASN A 11 28.06 -22.54 -36.10
N GLY A 12 26.84 -23.08 -36.16
CA GLY A 12 25.81 -22.90 -35.11
C GLY A 12 25.40 -21.47 -34.77
N ASP A 13 24.35 -20.99 -35.43
CA ASP A 13 23.61 -19.80 -35.04
C ASP A 13 22.89 -20.02 -33.70
N ILE A 14 23.47 -19.49 -32.62
CA ILE A 14 22.78 -19.22 -31.37
C ILE A 14 22.22 -17.80 -31.50
N HIS A 15 20.89 -17.68 -31.48
CA HIS A 15 20.20 -16.40 -31.41
C HIS A 15 20.59 -15.65 -30.13
N ASP A 16 21.36 -14.58 -30.31
CA ASP A 16 21.74 -13.59 -29.30
C ASP A 16 20.53 -12.70 -28.95
N ASP A 17 19.91 -13.00 -27.80
CA ASP A 17 18.84 -12.22 -27.16
C ASP A 17 19.41 -11.16 -26.20
N SER A 18 20.17 -10.19 -26.74
CA SER A 18 20.80 -9.12 -25.93
C SER A 18 20.47 -7.70 -26.37
N ARG A 19 19.42 -7.48 -27.18
CA ARG A 19 19.10 -6.16 -27.77
C ARG A 19 18.05 -5.31 -27.04
N HIS A 20 17.97 -5.42 -25.71
CA HIS A 20 17.41 -4.36 -24.88
C HIS A 20 18.39 -4.00 -23.76
N PRO A 21 18.94 -2.78 -23.71
CA PRO A 21 19.73 -2.36 -22.55
C PRO A 21 18.80 -2.39 -21.33
N GLN A 22 19.08 -3.28 -20.37
CA GLN A 22 18.42 -3.28 -19.07
C GLN A 22 18.62 -1.90 -18.44
N GLN A 23 17.59 -1.05 -18.52
CA GLN A 23 17.74 0.37 -18.21
C GLN A 23 17.73 0.61 -16.68
N VAL A 24 18.94 0.47 -16.13
CA VAL A 24 19.68 1.25 -15.11
C VAL A 24 19.17 1.38 -13.65
N TYR A 25 19.98 0.75 -12.78
CA TYR A 25 20.58 1.20 -11.52
C TYR A 25 20.15 2.57 -10.98
N ARG A 26 19.62 2.61 -9.75
CA ARG A 26 19.46 3.87 -9.02
C ARG A 26 20.79 4.58 -8.81
N GLN A 27 21.02 5.71 -9.49
CA GLN A 27 22.26 6.49 -9.33
C GLN A 27 22.38 7.02 -7.89
N ALA A 28 23.58 6.88 -7.31
CA ALA A 28 23.83 7.38 -5.98
C ALA A 28 23.75 8.92 -5.96
N PRO A 29 22.97 9.54 -5.06
CA PRO A 29 22.97 10.99 -4.93
C PRO A 29 24.35 11.49 -4.51
N SER A 30 24.65 12.74 -4.84
CA SER A 30 25.87 13.42 -4.40
C SER A 30 26.04 13.31 -2.89
N LEU A 31 27.27 13.41 -2.39
CA LEU A 31 27.52 13.36 -0.94
C LEU A 31 26.67 14.41 -0.18
N MET A 32 26.54 15.61 -0.73
CA MET A 32 25.69 16.65 -0.12
C MET A 32 24.22 16.27 -0.11
N ASN A 33 23.69 15.71 -1.19
CA ASN A 33 22.30 15.25 -1.21
C ASN A 33 22.08 14.11 -0.20
N ARG A 34 23.03 13.19 -0.05
CA ARG A 34 22.98 12.13 0.98
C ARG A 34 22.95 12.69 2.39
N LEU A 35 23.77 13.71 2.69
CA LEU A 35 23.72 14.39 3.99
C LEU A 35 22.37 15.08 4.20
N VAL A 36 21.86 15.81 3.20
CA VAL A 36 20.54 16.47 3.27
C VAL A 36 19.42 15.46 3.49
N TYR A 37 19.43 14.35 2.75
CA TYR A 37 18.42 13.29 2.91
C TYR A 37 18.52 12.61 4.27
N GLY A 38 19.74 12.29 4.73
CA GLY A 38 19.98 11.77 6.06
C GLY A 38 19.44 12.71 7.14
N THR A 39 19.76 14.00 7.09
CA THR A 39 19.28 15.00 8.05
C THR A 39 17.75 15.12 8.02
N LYS A 40 17.14 15.21 6.83
CA LYS A 40 15.67 15.28 6.69
C LYS A 40 14.99 14.03 7.26
N LEU A 41 15.54 12.86 6.96
CA LEU A 41 14.99 11.59 7.43
C LEU A 41 15.15 11.44 8.95
N SER A 42 16.32 11.74 9.50
CA SER A 42 16.55 11.71 10.94
C SER A 42 15.67 12.71 11.67
N TRP A 43 15.41 13.88 11.10
CA TRP A 43 14.46 14.84 11.64
C TRP A 43 13.03 14.28 11.65
N LEU A 44 12.57 13.73 10.51
CA LEU A 44 11.26 13.07 10.43
C LEU A 44 11.15 11.91 11.43
N GLN A 45 12.10 10.99 11.43
CA GLN A 45 12.12 9.85 12.33
C GLN A 45 12.12 10.31 13.79
N SER A 46 12.98 11.26 14.16
CA SER A 46 13.02 11.79 15.52
C SER A 46 11.68 12.40 15.93
N TRP A 47 11.02 13.10 15.01
CA TRP A 47 9.71 13.68 15.26
C TRP A 47 8.62 12.60 15.44
N PHE A 48 8.57 11.60 14.55
CA PHE A 48 7.66 10.46 14.68
C PHE A 48 7.93 9.62 15.93
N TYR A 49 9.20 9.40 16.30
CA TYR A 49 9.58 8.68 17.51
C TYR A 49 9.24 9.46 18.77
N GLN A 50 9.47 10.77 18.81
CA GLN A 50 9.08 11.62 19.94
C GLN A 50 7.56 11.60 20.12
N ARG A 51 6.81 11.68 19.01
CA ARG A 51 5.35 11.55 19.01
C ARG A 51 4.92 10.18 19.52
N ALA A 52 5.43 9.09 18.94
CA ALA A 52 5.09 7.73 19.36
C ALA A 52 5.45 7.51 20.84
N SER A 53 6.58 8.06 21.31
CA SER A 53 6.98 8.02 22.72
C SER A 53 6.04 8.82 23.61
N PHE A 54 5.59 9.99 23.16
CA PHE A 54 4.63 10.82 23.89
C PHE A 54 3.24 10.17 23.93
N GLU A 55 2.76 9.61 22.83
CA GLU A 55 1.50 8.86 22.80
C GLU A 55 1.61 7.58 23.62
N PHE A 56 2.74 6.88 23.60
CA PHE A 56 2.98 5.75 24.50
C PHE A 56 2.93 6.19 25.98
N TRP A 57 3.63 7.26 26.34
CA TRP A 57 3.58 7.83 27.70
C TRP A 57 2.15 8.23 28.07
N LYS A 58 1.45 8.95 27.19
CA LYS A 58 0.08 9.39 27.40
C LYS A 58 -0.86 8.20 27.55
N THR A 59 -0.76 7.18 26.72
CA THR A 59 -1.60 5.98 26.78
C THR A 59 -1.31 5.08 27.98
N TYR A 60 -0.09 5.14 28.51
CA TYR A 60 0.29 4.50 29.78
C TYR A 60 -0.47 5.12 30.96
N TRP A 61 -0.56 6.46 31.03
CA TRP A 61 -1.25 7.18 32.12
C TRP A 61 -2.75 7.38 31.87
N PHE A 62 -3.14 7.56 30.61
CA PHE A 62 -4.49 7.85 30.14
C PHE A 62 -4.84 6.88 29.01
N PRO A 63 -5.33 5.68 29.38
CA PRO A 63 -5.66 4.67 28.42
C PRO A 63 -6.53 5.20 27.26
N LYS A 64 -6.10 5.00 25.99
CA LYS A 64 -7.02 5.16 24.83
C LYS A 64 -8.30 4.39 25.14
N SER A 65 -9.45 4.93 24.72
CA SER A 65 -10.73 4.22 24.89
C SER A 65 -10.63 2.80 24.32
N ALA A 66 -11.35 1.85 24.91
CA ALA A 66 -11.36 0.46 24.42
C ALA A 66 -11.65 0.38 22.91
N ALA A 67 -12.43 1.33 22.39
CA ALA A 67 -12.76 1.49 20.97
C ALA A 67 -11.58 1.86 20.05
N GLN A 68 -10.35 2.02 20.54
CA GLN A 68 -9.18 2.35 19.71
C GLN A 68 -7.96 1.45 19.97
N ARG A 69 -8.10 0.42 20.80
CA ARG A 69 -7.00 -0.49 21.14
C ARG A 69 -7.15 -1.81 20.40
N PRO A 70 -6.04 -2.49 20.08
CA PRO A 70 -6.12 -3.88 19.67
C PRO A 70 -6.62 -4.73 20.84
N ASP A 71 -7.36 -5.77 20.51
CA ASP A 71 -7.85 -6.74 21.47
C ASP A 71 -6.73 -7.70 21.88
N LEU A 72 -5.88 -8.07 20.93
CA LEU A 72 -4.69 -8.89 21.17
C LEU A 72 -3.46 -8.27 20.51
N MET A 73 -2.34 -8.43 21.19
CA MET A 73 -1.01 -8.12 20.66
C MET A 73 -0.21 -9.41 20.69
N LYS A 74 0.39 -9.79 19.56
CA LYS A 74 1.07 -11.08 19.42
C LYS A 74 2.46 -10.92 18.83
N GLN A 75 3.38 -11.76 19.30
CA GLN A 75 4.73 -11.90 18.77
C GLN A 75 4.92 -13.32 18.29
N TYR A 76 5.68 -13.50 17.21
CA TYR A 76 6.04 -14.81 16.71
C TYR A 76 7.55 -15.01 16.83
N PRO A 77 8.03 -16.24 17.14
CA PRO A 77 9.46 -16.53 17.23
C PRO A 77 10.24 -16.22 15.95
N CYS A 78 9.59 -16.24 14.78
CA CYS A 78 10.22 -15.91 13.50
C CYS A 78 10.65 -14.43 13.41
N ARG A 79 9.99 -13.53 14.16
CA ARG A 79 10.25 -12.08 14.21
C ARG A 79 9.88 -11.54 15.60
N PRO A 80 10.68 -11.83 16.65
CA PRO A 80 10.30 -11.56 18.04
C PRO A 80 10.17 -10.06 18.36
N ASN A 81 10.82 -9.20 17.58
CA ASN A 81 10.81 -7.75 17.79
C ASN A 81 9.74 -7.01 16.96
N LEU A 82 8.94 -7.72 16.18
CA LEU A 82 7.89 -7.15 15.34
C LEU A 82 6.52 -7.62 15.85
N LEU A 83 5.98 -6.85 16.79
CA LEU A 83 4.65 -7.09 17.35
C LEU A 83 3.58 -6.87 16.26
N ILE A 84 2.63 -7.81 16.16
CA ILE A 84 1.41 -7.63 15.39
C ILE A 84 0.24 -7.25 16.31
N ARG A 85 -0.73 -6.53 15.76
CA ARG A 85 -1.90 -6.03 16.48
C ARG A 85 -3.16 -6.65 15.87
N ILE A 86 -4.08 -7.11 16.70
CA ILE A 86 -5.24 -7.90 16.26
C ILE A 86 -6.51 -7.25 16.80
N PHE A 87 -7.47 -7.06 15.90
CA PHE A 87 -8.78 -6.48 16.17
C PHE A 87 -9.85 -7.48 15.79
N PHE A 88 -10.65 -7.88 16.76
CA PHE A 88 -11.88 -8.62 16.56
C PHE A 88 -13.02 -7.63 16.31
N PRO A 89 -14.05 -8.03 15.54
CA PRO A 89 -15.32 -7.31 15.55
C PRO A 89 -15.86 -7.23 16.98
N SER A 90 -16.36 -6.07 17.39
CA SER A 90 -16.80 -5.83 18.76
C SER A 90 -17.98 -6.73 19.20
N ASP A 91 -18.74 -7.27 18.25
CA ASP A 91 -19.86 -8.20 18.48
C ASP A 91 -19.47 -9.68 18.39
N TYR A 92 -18.19 -9.99 18.17
CA TYR A 92 -17.70 -11.35 18.05
C TYR A 92 -17.52 -12.02 19.42
N ASP A 93 -18.17 -13.16 19.60
CA ASP A 93 -17.94 -14.05 20.75
C ASP A 93 -16.65 -14.86 20.54
N GLN A 94 -15.60 -14.53 21.29
CA GLN A 94 -14.31 -15.22 21.22
C GLN A 94 -14.36 -16.68 21.67
N THR A 95 -15.43 -17.13 22.32
CA THR A 95 -15.65 -18.54 22.67
C THR A 95 -16.31 -19.33 21.54
N SER A 96 -16.81 -18.64 20.51
CA SER A 96 -17.42 -19.25 19.33
C SER A 96 -16.38 -20.04 18.52
N PRO A 97 -16.72 -21.22 18.01
CA PRO A 97 -15.87 -21.96 17.07
C PRO A 97 -15.88 -21.36 15.65
N GLN A 98 -16.64 -20.27 15.42
CA GLN A 98 -16.80 -19.66 14.10
C GLN A 98 -15.51 -18.99 13.63
N THR A 99 -15.09 -19.28 12.40
CA THR A 99 -13.98 -18.57 11.76
C THR A 99 -14.47 -17.29 11.06
N LEU A 100 -13.59 -16.29 11.02
CA LEU A 100 -13.84 -14.94 10.53
C LEU A 100 -13.13 -14.69 9.19
N PRO A 101 -13.77 -13.96 8.25
CA PRO A 101 -13.03 -13.37 7.16
C PRO A 101 -11.95 -12.43 7.74
N THR A 102 -10.76 -12.44 7.15
CA THR A 102 -9.60 -11.78 7.75
C THR A 102 -8.95 -10.82 6.78
N LEU A 103 -8.67 -9.60 7.27
CA LEU A 103 -7.84 -8.60 6.59
C LEU A 103 -6.47 -8.52 7.28
N PHE A 104 -5.41 -8.78 6.53
CA PHE A 104 -4.06 -8.39 6.93
C PHE A 104 -3.80 -6.95 6.51
N SER A 105 -3.56 -6.08 7.48
CA SER A 105 -3.35 -4.64 7.27
C SER A 105 -1.87 -4.30 7.39
N ILE A 106 -1.34 -3.52 6.45
CA ILE A 106 0.07 -3.11 6.45
C ILE A 106 0.13 -1.58 6.47
N HIS A 107 0.76 -1.06 7.51
CA HIS A 107 0.82 0.37 7.75
C HIS A 107 1.78 1.10 6.78
N GLY A 108 1.49 2.38 6.55
CA GLY A 108 2.28 3.26 5.69
C GLY A 108 3.54 3.84 6.34
N GLY A 109 4.07 4.91 5.74
CA GLY A 109 5.21 5.65 6.28
C GLY A 109 6.46 5.66 5.41
N GLY A 110 6.32 5.70 4.08
CA GLY A 110 7.46 5.83 3.16
C GLY A 110 8.56 4.78 3.39
N PHE A 111 8.17 3.59 3.84
CA PHE A 111 9.03 2.46 4.23
C PHE A 111 10.05 2.75 5.36
N SER A 112 10.07 3.98 5.89
CA SER A 112 11.17 4.51 6.71
C SER A 112 10.71 5.11 8.03
N ILE A 113 9.41 5.38 8.14
CA ILE A 113 8.72 5.88 9.33
C ILE A 113 7.43 5.06 9.53
N GLY A 114 6.65 5.45 10.54
CA GLY A 114 5.36 4.85 10.85
C GLY A 114 5.49 3.58 11.68
N VAL A 115 4.39 3.26 12.37
CA VAL A 115 4.24 2.14 13.29
C VAL A 115 2.83 1.57 13.16
N PRO A 116 2.59 0.28 13.49
CA PRO A 116 1.30 -0.35 13.25
C PRO A 116 0.13 0.27 14.04
N ASP A 117 0.40 1.03 15.10
CA ASP A 117 -0.62 1.75 15.87
C ASP A 117 -1.13 3.04 15.22
N ASP A 118 -0.45 3.54 14.17
CA ASP A 118 -0.91 4.70 13.38
C ASP A 118 -2.30 4.45 12.76
N ASP A 119 -2.60 3.19 12.43
CA ASP A 119 -3.82 2.78 11.72
C ASP A 119 -4.85 2.09 12.65
N ASP A 120 -4.66 2.09 13.98
CA ASP A 120 -5.51 1.38 14.94
C ASP A 120 -7.00 1.76 14.82
N ALA A 121 -7.30 3.05 14.68
CA ALA A 121 -8.67 3.54 14.56
C ALA A 121 -9.34 3.05 13.26
N TRP A 122 -8.58 3.00 12.17
CA TRP A 122 -9.05 2.46 10.90
C TRP A 122 -9.27 0.96 11.00
N ASN A 123 -8.30 0.22 11.57
CA ASN A 123 -8.36 -1.23 11.73
C ASN A 123 -9.55 -1.66 12.60
N ARG A 124 -9.80 -0.99 13.74
CA ARG A 124 -11.00 -1.23 14.54
C ARG A 124 -12.28 -0.95 13.76
N THR A 125 -12.37 0.22 13.12
CA THR A 125 -13.57 0.61 12.36
C THR A 125 -13.86 -0.39 11.25
N PHE A 126 -12.82 -0.89 10.57
CA PHE A 126 -12.96 -1.91 9.54
C PHE A 126 -13.42 -3.25 10.11
N ALA A 127 -12.85 -3.69 11.25
CA ALA A 127 -13.26 -4.93 11.91
C ALA A 127 -14.74 -4.91 12.29
N ASP A 128 -15.18 -3.83 12.94
CA ASP A 128 -16.56 -3.66 13.42
C ASP A 128 -17.56 -3.53 12.27
N LEU A 129 -17.27 -2.69 11.26
CA LEU A 129 -18.23 -2.45 10.17
C LEU A 129 -18.38 -3.65 9.22
N ASN A 130 -17.40 -4.55 9.20
CA ASN A 130 -17.37 -5.65 8.24
C ASN A 130 -17.41 -7.05 8.84
N GLY A 131 -17.49 -7.17 10.17
CA GLY A 131 -17.52 -8.46 10.86
C GLY A 131 -16.28 -9.31 10.53
N ALA A 132 -15.12 -8.66 10.44
CA ALA A 132 -13.87 -9.27 10.00
C ALA A 132 -12.77 -9.14 11.06
N LEU A 133 -11.93 -10.18 11.16
CA LEU A 133 -10.69 -10.08 11.93
C LEU A 133 -9.71 -9.17 11.17
N VAL A 134 -9.10 -8.20 11.85
CA VAL A 134 -8.01 -7.40 11.28
C VAL A 134 -6.70 -7.72 11.99
N VAL A 135 -5.70 -8.14 11.21
CA VAL A 135 -4.34 -8.44 11.69
C VAL A 135 -3.39 -7.40 11.11
N ALA A 136 -3.04 -6.40 11.90
CA ALA A 136 -2.10 -5.35 11.51
C ALA A 136 -0.65 -5.82 11.70
N LEU A 137 0.08 -5.92 10.59
CA LEU A 137 1.45 -6.40 10.53
C LEU A 137 2.45 -5.26 10.75
N ASN A 138 3.64 -5.63 11.25
CA ASN A 138 4.74 -4.70 11.47
C ASN A 138 5.99 -5.17 10.71
N TYR A 139 6.88 -4.23 10.38
CA TYR A 139 8.07 -4.51 9.57
C TYR A 139 9.22 -3.56 9.94
N TRP A 140 10.46 -3.98 9.69
CA TRP A 140 11.60 -3.08 9.89
C TRP A 140 11.65 -1.96 8.85
N LYS A 141 12.21 -0.82 9.26
CA LYS A 141 12.19 0.42 8.48
C LYS A 141 13.52 0.74 7.84
N ALA A 142 13.46 1.26 6.63
CA ALA A 142 14.57 1.92 5.99
C ALA A 142 15.02 3.17 6.79
N PRO A 143 16.29 3.59 6.72
CA PRO A 143 17.38 3.02 5.91
C PRO A 143 18.06 1.81 6.58
N TRP A 144 17.67 1.44 7.80
CA TRP A 144 18.28 0.35 8.56
C TRP A 144 17.91 -1.04 8.00
N ALA A 145 16.71 -1.16 7.44
CA ALA A 145 16.24 -2.33 6.71
C ALA A 145 15.69 -1.90 5.34
N PRO A 146 16.57 -1.63 4.34
CA PRO A 146 16.14 -1.24 3.01
C PRO A 146 15.44 -2.42 2.28
N TRP A 147 14.85 -2.16 1.12
CA TRP A 147 14.25 -3.18 0.27
C TRP A 147 15.23 -4.34 0.00
N PRO A 148 14.80 -5.62 0.07
CA PRO A 148 13.45 -6.12 0.36
C PRO A 148 13.21 -6.54 1.83
N ASN A 149 14.02 -6.11 2.80
CA ASN A 149 13.98 -6.64 4.18
C ASN A 149 12.59 -6.57 4.83
N GLY A 150 11.94 -5.40 4.78
CA GLY A 150 10.59 -5.24 5.34
C GLY A 150 9.54 -6.16 4.68
N LEU A 151 9.71 -6.51 3.40
CA LEU A 151 8.84 -7.46 2.71
C LEU A 151 9.01 -8.89 3.26
N HIS A 152 10.25 -9.30 3.53
CA HIS A 152 10.53 -10.62 4.14
C HIS A 152 10.06 -10.70 5.60
N ASP A 153 10.05 -9.59 6.34
CA ASP A 153 9.43 -9.51 7.67
C ASP A 153 7.92 -9.79 7.59
N LEU A 154 7.25 -9.12 6.66
CA LEU A 154 5.81 -9.26 6.43
C LEU A 154 5.44 -10.67 5.97
N GLU A 155 6.23 -11.26 5.08
CA GLU A 155 6.07 -12.65 4.65
C GLU A 155 6.08 -13.62 5.83
N ALA A 156 7.12 -13.53 6.68
CA ALA A 156 7.26 -14.40 7.84
C ALA A 156 6.09 -14.24 8.84
N LEU A 157 5.70 -12.99 9.14
CA LEU A 157 4.61 -12.69 10.07
C LEU A 157 3.24 -13.09 9.51
N TYR A 158 3.00 -12.85 8.22
CA TYR A 158 1.76 -13.23 7.54
C TYR A 158 1.57 -14.75 7.60
N LEU A 159 2.58 -15.52 7.19
CA LEU A 159 2.52 -16.99 7.20
C LEU A 159 2.36 -17.54 8.62
N ALA A 160 3.09 -16.98 9.59
CA ALA A 160 2.97 -17.37 10.99
C ALA A 160 1.54 -17.13 11.53
N ALA A 161 0.95 -15.96 11.22
CA ALA A 161 -0.39 -15.63 11.67
C ALA A 161 -1.50 -16.46 10.99
N VAL A 162 -1.39 -16.76 9.68
CA VAL A 162 -2.36 -17.63 9.00
C VAL A 162 -2.31 -19.07 9.53
N GLN A 163 -1.15 -19.54 9.98
CA GLN A 163 -0.97 -20.88 10.54
C GLN A 163 -1.26 -20.95 12.05
N ASP A 164 -1.55 -19.83 12.70
CA ASP A 164 -1.79 -19.77 14.13
C ASP A 164 -3.24 -20.16 14.46
N ASP A 165 -3.41 -21.40 14.90
CA ASP A 165 -4.74 -21.97 15.21
C ASP A 165 -5.44 -21.29 16.40
N SER A 166 -4.77 -20.41 17.15
CA SER A 166 -5.43 -19.58 18.17
C SER A 166 -6.16 -18.36 17.59
N LEU A 167 -5.96 -18.05 16.32
CA LEU A 167 -6.71 -17.01 15.62
C LEU A 167 -7.83 -17.65 14.79
N PRO A 168 -9.07 -17.16 14.87
CA PRO A 168 -10.20 -17.73 14.15
C PRO A 168 -10.18 -17.31 12.67
N ILE A 169 -9.07 -17.50 11.95
CA ILE A 169 -8.93 -17.08 10.56
C ILE A 169 -9.62 -18.09 9.65
N ASP A 170 -10.60 -17.61 8.89
CA ASP A 170 -11.10 -18.37 7.75
C ASP A 170 -10.10 -18.29 6.59
N LYS A 171 -9.36 -19.37 6.41
CA LYS A 171 -8.30 -19.52 5.40
C LYS A 171 -8.82 -19.39 3.95
N SER A 172 -10.12 -19.54 3.73
CA SER A 172 -10.75 -19.32 2.42
C SER A 172 -11.09 -17.85 2.14
N ARG A 173 -11.13 -17.00 3.18
CA ARG A 173 -11.58 -15.61 3.12
C ARG A 173 -10.51 -14.64 3.64
N ILE A 174 -9.30 -14.74 3.10
CA ILE A 174 -8.17 -13.85 3.44
C ILE A 174 -8.06 -12.71 2.42
N ALA A 175 -7.93 -11.48 2.91
CA ALA A 175 -7.55 -10.30 2.13
C ALA A 175 -6.30 -9.65 2.73
N ILE A 176 -5.53 -8.94 1.90
CA ILE A 176 -4.40 -8.11 2.35
C ILE A 176 -4.66 -6.67 1.90
N GLY A 177 -4.40 -5.70 2.75
CA GLY A 177 -4.51 -4.29 2.42
C GLY A 177 -3.39 -3.51 3.07
N GLY A 178 -3.23 -2.26 2.65
CA GLY A 178 -2.28 -1.37 3.28
C GLY A 178 -2.28 0.02 2.69
N PHE A 179 -1.62 0.93 3.38
CA PHE A 179 -1.67 2.36 3.12
C PHE A 179 -0.34 2.86 2.59
N SER A 180 -0.31 3.62 1.50
CA SER A 180 0.92 4.23 0.98
C SER A 180 2.00 3.16 0.74
N ALA A 181 3.17 3.28 1.39
CA ALA A 181 4.21 2.25 1.43
C ALA A 181 3.67 0.85 1.83
N GLY A 182 2.73 0.77 2.76
CA GLY A 182 2.04 -0.47 3.11
C GLY A 182 1.12 -1.00 2.00
N GLY A 183 0.56 -0.10 1.18
CA GLY A 183 -0.18 -0.46 -0.03
C GLY A 183 0.74 -1.10 -1.08
N ASN A 184 1.93 -0.54 -1.30
CA ASN A 184 2.99 -1.17 -2.10
C ASN A 184 3.36 -2.55 -1.54
N LEU A 185 3.68 -2.63 -0.24
CA LEU A 185 4.04 -3.89 0.42
C LEU A 185 2.93 -4.93 0.37
N SER A 186 1.65 -4.53 0.42
CA SER A 186 0.52 -5.45 0.28
C SER A 186 0.48 -6.10 -1.10
N LEU A 187 0.75 -5.31 -2.15
CA LEU A 187 0.89 -5.81 -3.52
C LEU A 187 2.09 -6.75 -3.61
N CYS A 188 3.27 -6.35 -3.13
CA CYS A 188 4.48 -7.17 -3.19
C CYS A 188 4.35 -8.48 -2.40
N LEU A 189 3.77 -8.44 -1.19
CA LEU A 189 3.53 -9.61 -0.36
C LEU A 189 2.62 -10.61 -1.07
N SER A 190 1.55 -10.13 -1.70
CA SER A 190 0.62 -10.97 -2.45
C SER A 190 1.22 -11.64 -3.69
N GLN A 191 2.34 -11.11 -4.21
CA GLN A 191 3.05 -11.66 -5.37
C GLN A 191 4.02 -12.79 -5.03
N LEU A 192 4.54 -12.81 -3.79
CA LEU A 192 5.53 -13.80 -3.34
C LEU A 192 4.98 -15.21 -3.54
N LYS A 193 5.78 -16.10 -4.13
CA LYS A 193 5.34 -17.48 -4.43
C LYS A 193 4.94 -18.25 -3.16
N SER A 194 5.68 -18.04 -2.08
CA SER A 194 5.41 -18.57 -0.74
C SER A 194 4.04 -18.16 -0.18
N VAL A 195 3.46 -17.06 -0.65
CA VAL A 195 2.14 -16.55 -0.27
C VAL A 195 1.11 -16.94 -1.33
N ARG A 196 1.30 -16.52 -2.58
CA ARG A 196 0.34 -16.73 -3.68
C ARG A 196 0.05 -18.19 -3.98
N GLN A 197 1.05 -19.06 -3.83
CA GLN A 197 0.91 -20.50 -4.11
C GLN A 197 0.70 -21.31 -2.83
N HIS A 198 0.57 -20.65 -1.66
CA HIS A 198 0.34 -21.35 -0.41
C HIS A 198 -1.06 -21.98 -0.40
N PRO A 199 -1.20 -23.29 -0.09
CA PRO A 199 -2.48 -23.99 -0.17
C PRO A 199 -3.61 -23.36 0.65
N THR A 200 -3.26 -22.77 1.80
CA THR A 200 -4.23 -22.22 2.77
C THR A 200 -3.96 -20.77 3.15
N ALA A 201 -2.94 -20.14 2.55
CA ALA A 201 -2.56 -18.76 2.88
C ALA A 201 -2.53 -17.86 1.64
N ALA A 202 -2.96 -18.34 0.48
CA ALA A 202 -3.10 -17.48 -0.69
C ALA A 202 -4.26 -16.48 -0.46
N PRO A 203 -3.99 -15.16 -0.44
CA PRO A 203 -5.04 -14.17 -0.27
C PRO A 203 -5.96 -14.14 -1.49
N LYS A 204 -7.25 -13.93 -1.24
CA LYS A 204 -8.30 -13.85 -2.28
C LYS A 204 -8.51 -12.43 -2.81
N ALA A 205 -8.05 -11.43 -2.05
CA ALA A 205 -8.08 -10.02 -2.44
C ALA A 205 -6.85 -9.26 -1.97
N VAL A 206 -6.49 -8.22 -2.72
CA VAL A 206 -5.55 -7.17 -2.28
C VAL A 206 -6.16 -5.77 -2.44
N MET A 207 -6.00 -4.92 -1.42
CA MET A 207 -6.55 -3.56 -1.36
C MET A 207 -5.45 -2.53 -1.07
N PRO A 208 -4.66 -2.13 -2.08
CA PRO A 208 -3.68 -1.08 -1.88
C PRO A 208 -4.36 0.29 -1.85
N ILE A 209 -4.15 1.03 -0.76
CA ILE A 209 -4.71 2.35 -0.52
C ILE A 209 -3.61 3.39 -0.78
N TYR A 210 -3.83 4.24 -1.79
CA TYR A 210 -2.92 5.24 -2.39
C TYR A 210 -1.45 4.76 -2.51
N PRO A 211 -1.20 3.60 -3.15
CA PRO A 211 0.13 3.00 -3.18
C PRO A 211 1.10 3.75 -4.12
N PRO A 212 2.40 3.84 -3.78
CA PRO A 212 3.45 3.99 -4.79
C PRO A 212 3.60 2.66 -5.54
N VAL A 213 3.56 2.67 -6.87
CA VAL A 213 3.62 1.44 -7.69
C VAL A 213 4.67 1.51 -8.80
N ASP A 214 5.28 2.66 -9.00
CA ASP A 214 6.30 2.92 -10.02
C ASP A 214 7.47 3.75 -9.48
N PHE A 215 8.58 3.10 -9.14
CA PHE A 215 9.83 3.78 -8.77
C PHE A 215 10.69 4.17 -9.98
N VAL A 216 10.29 3.81 -11.20
CA VAL A 216 11.05 4.13 -12.43
C VAL A 216 10.76 5.56 -12.88
N THR A 217 9.49 5.97 -12.87
CA THR A 217 9.12 7.32 -13.28
C THR A 217 9.50 8.33 -12.19
N PRO A 218 10.35 9.33 -12.47
CA PRO A 218 10.72 10.33 -11.48
C PRO A 218 9.50 11.09 -10.95
N CYS A 219 9.48 11.35 -9.63
CA CYS A 219 8.36 12.00 -8.94
C CYS A 219 7.96 13.35 -9.57
N GLU A 220 8.92 14.15 -10.04
CA GLU A 220 8.65 15.44 -10.72
C GLU A 220 7.82 15.30 -12.00
N LYS A 221 7.93 14.16 -12.72
CA LYS A 221 7.10 13.90 -13.90
C LYS A 221 5.66 13.56 -13.54
N LYS A 222 5.42 13.07 -12.32
CA LYS A 222 4.10 12.73 -11.80
C LYS A 222 3.39 13.93 -11.18
N ARG A 223 4.14 14.96 -10.74
CA ARG A 223 3.63 16.18 -10.10
C ARG A 223 2.41 16.80 -10.79
N HIS A 224 2.46 16.93 -12.11
CA HIS A 224 1.40 17.59 -12.89
C HIS A 224 0.26 16.65 -13.31
N ARG A 225 0.27 15.40 -12.84
CA ARG A 225 -0.71 14.37 -13.22
C ARG A 225 -1.90 14.27 -12.26
N ARG A 226 -1.96 15.16 -11.26
CA ARG A 226 -3.08 15.32 -10.33
C ARG A 226 -3.69 16.73 -10.43
N PRO A 227 -4.95 16.93 -10.01
CA PRO A 227 -5.56 18.24 -9.99
C PRO A 227 -5.02 19.08 -8.82
N TYR A 228 -4.99 20.40 -9.03
CA TYR A 228 -4.68 21.42 -8.03
C TYR A 228 -5.89 22.34 -7.89
N LYS A 229 -6.53 22.34 -6.72
CA LYS A 229 -7.76 23.11 -6.44
C LYS A 229 -7.41 24.37 -5.65
N ILE A 230 -6.51 25.18 -6.22
CA ILE A 230 -5.86 26.30 -5.53
C ILE A 230 -6.89 27.36 -5.12
N GLY A 231 -6.92 27.70 -3.84
CA GLY A 231 -7.89 28.65 -3.27
C GLY A 231 -9.34 28.16 -3.25
N MET A 232 -9.62 26.92 -3.66
CA MET A 232 -10.97 26.33 -3.67
C MET A 232 -11.25 25.44 -2.46
N LEU A 233 -10.19 24.99 -1.77
CA LEU A 233 -10.25 24.14 -0.58
C LEU A 233 -9.38 24.74 0.54
N PRO A 234 -9.65 24.43 1.82
CA PRO A 234 -8.86 24.94 2.92
C PRO A 234 -7.50 24.24 3.06
N GLY A 235 -6.61 24.84 3.85
CA GLY A 235 -5.35 24.24 4.27
C GLY A 235 -4.42 23.87 3.11
N ILE A 236 -3.77 22.71 3.23
CA ILE A 236 -2.85 22.19 2.21
C ILE A 236 -3.57 21.75 0.92
N ARG A 237 -4.87 21.41 1.00
CA ARG A 237 -5.68 20.99 -0.16
C ARG A 237 -5.85 22.10 -1.19
N GLY A 238 -5.90 23.35 -0.73
CA GLY A 238 -5.98 24.54 -1.57
C GLY A 238 -4.64 25.13 -2.00
N GLN A 239 -3.52 24.45 -1.78
CA GLN A 239 -2.18 24.94 -2.11
C GLN A 239 -1.60 24.20 -3.31
N GLN A 240 -0.64 24.82 -4.01
CA GLN A 240 0.16 24.16 -5.03
C GLN A 240 1.31 23.34 -4.38
N ARG A 241 0.97 22.57 -3.35
CA ARG A 241 1.92 21.82 -2.53
C ARG A 241 1.45 20.38 -2.37
N ASP A 242 2.43 19.48 -2.33
CA ASP A 242 2.22 18.06 -2.10
C ASP A 242 3.28 17.59 -1.08
N PHE A 243 2.84 17.25 0.13
CA PHE A 243 3.75 16.90 1.20
C PHE A 243 4.55 15.64 0.87
N VAL A 244 3.92 14.64 0.25
CA VAL A 244 4.59 13.38 -0.04
C VAL A 244 5.61 13.56 -1.16
N LEU A 245 5.29 14.36 -2.19
CA LEU A 245 6.23 14.70 -3.25
C LEU A 245 7.52 15.35 -2.71
N GLU A 246 7.42 16.22 -1.70
CA GLU A 246 8.59 16.89 -1.10
C GLU A 246 9.54 15.91 -0.38
N PHE A 247 9.01 14.81 0.14
CA PHE A 247 9.76 13.79 0.87
C PHE A 247 10.05 12.53 0.04
N ALA A 248 9.42 12.37 -1.13
CA ALA A 248 9.60 11.18 -1.97
C ALA A 248 11.08 10.87 -2.28
N PRO A 249 11.95 11.85 -2.65
CA PRO A 249 13.36 11.56 -2.86
C PRO A 249 14.09 11.03 -1.61
N VAL A 250 13.65 11.45 -0.42
CA VAL A 250 14.20 11.01 0.88
C VAL A 250 13.77 9.58 1.18
N PHE A 251 12.49 9.26 0.99
CA PHE A 251 11.96 7.90 1.19
C PHE A 251 12.55 6.93 0.18
N ASP A 252 12.58 7.29 -1.10
CA ASP A 252 13.27 6.51 -2.13
C ASP A 252 14.71 6.28 -1.66
N TRP A 253 15.41 7.34 -1.20
CA TRP A 253 16.83 7.29 -0.80
C TRP A 253 17.09 6.28 0.31
N ALA A 254 16.24 6.26 1.32
CA ALA A 254 16.35 5.30 2.40
C ALA A 254 15.99 3.88 1.95
N TYR A 255 14.91 3.73 1.18
CA TYR A 255 14.31 2.44 0.93
C TYR A 255 15.01 1.62 -0.16
N VAL A 256 15.38 2.25 -1.27
CA VAL A 256 15.84 1.54 -2.47
C VAL A 256 17.37 1.45 -2.49
N PRO A 257 17.97 0.24 -2.36
CA PRO A 257 19.42 0.06 -2.44
C PRO A 257 19.99 0.56 -3.77
N TYR A 258 21.25 0.98 -3.75
CA TYR A 258 21.96 1.28 -4.99
C TYR A 258 22.08 0.02 -5.84
N GLY A 259 21.74 0.14 -7.11
CA GLY A 259 21.73 -0.98 -8.05
C GLY A 259 20.56 -1.92 -7.99
N ALA A 260 19.56 -1.62 -7.16
CA ALA A 260 18.26 -2.24 -7.32
C ALA A 260 17.71 -1.99 -8.73
N ASN A 261 17.12 -3.03 -9.30
CA ASN A 261 16.34 -2.90 -10.52
C ASN A 261 15.01 -2.22 -10.19
N LEU A 262 14.83 -0.98 -10.62
CA LEU A 262 13.60 -0.23 -10.35
C LEU A 262 12.35 -0.84 -11.01
N LYS A 263 12.53 -1.69 -12.03
CA LYS A 263 11.45 -2.46 -12.68
C LYS A 263 11.15 -3.79 -11.99
N ASP A 264 11.83 -4.13 -10.90
CA ASP A 264 11.51 -5.33 -10.14
C ASP A 264 10.05 -5.27 -9.65
N PRO A 265 9.18 -6.25 -9.97
CA PRO A 265 7.77 -6.26 -9.56
C PRO A 265 7.54 -6.20 -8.04
N LEU A 266 8.51 -6.62 -7.24
CA LEU A 266 8.48 -6.53 -5.78
C LEU A 266 8.94 -5.17 -5.24
N LEU A 267 9.32 -4.25 -6.12
CA LEU A 267 9.59 -2.85 -5.82
C LEU A 267 8.57 -1.93 -6.51
N SER A 268 8.37 -2.13 -7.82
CA SER A 268 7.41 -1.41 -8.65
C SER A 268 6.34 -2.37 -9.19
N PRO A 269 5.26 -2.64 -8.42
CA PRO A 269 4.15 -3.51 -8.82
C PRO A 269 3.56 -3.22 -10.20
N THR A 270 3.69 -2.01 -10.74
CA THR A 270 3.22 -1.70 -12.10
C THR A 270 3.87 -2.56 -13.18
N TYR A 271 5.04 -3.16 -12.93
CA TYR A 271 5.72 -4.06 -13.87
C TYR A 271 5.35 -5.53 -13.70
N ALA A 272 4.55 -5.88 -12.69
CA ALA A 272 4.00 -7.22 -12.53
C ALA A 272 2.90 -7.52 -13.56
N ASP A 273 2.66 -8.80 -13.81
CA ASP A 273 1.52 -9.25 -14.60
C ASP A 273 0.28 -9.37 -13.72
N ARG A 274 -0.91 -9.26 -14.33
CA ARG A 274 -2.18 -9.48 -13.62
C ARG A 274 -2.19 -10.83 -12.90
N ALA A 275 -1.54 -11.86 -13.48
CA ALA A 275 -1.30 -13.21 -12.94
C ALA A 275 -0.58 -13.25 -11.60
N ASP A 276 0.17 -12.20 -11.26
CA ASP A 276 0.95 -12.11 -10.03
C ASP A 276 0.16 -11.63 -8.81
N PHE A 277 -1.04 -11.10 -9.02
CA PHE A 277 -1.92 -10.64 -7.95
C PHE A 277 -3.06 -11.60 -7.66
N PRO A 278 -3.68 -11.50 -6.46
CA PRO A 278 -4.94 -12.16 -6.15
C PRO A 278 -6.01 -11.88 -7.20
N ASP A 279 -6.98 -12.78 -7.28
CA ASP A 279 -8.08 -12.67 -8.23
C ASP A 279 -8.91 -11.41 -8.06
N ASN A 280 -8.89 -10.78 -6.89
CA ASN A 280 -9.59 -9.53 -6.63
C ASN A 280 -8.60 -8.43 -6.23
N VAL A 281 -8.61 -7.31 -6.94
CA VAL A 281 -7.75 -6.15 -6.67
C VAL A 281 -8.62 -4.89 -6.59
N CYS A 282 -8.56 -4.16 -5.47
CA CYS A 282 -9.24 -2.88 -5.34
C CYS A 282 -8.22 -1.79 -5.02
N VAL A 283 -7.86 -0.98 -6.02
CA VAL A 283 -6.92 0.13 -5.85
C VAL A 283 -7.70 1.37 -5.44
N VAL A 284 -7.34 1.94 -4.29
CA VAL A 284 -7.90 3.21 -3.81
C VAL A 284 -6.87 4.31 -4.02
N GLY A 285 -7.27 5.47 -4.52
CA GLY A 285 -6.42 6.65 -4.68
C GLY A 285 -6.98 7.86 -3.94
N ALA A 286 -6.12 8.84 -3.64
CA ALA A 286 -6.52 10.13 -3.09
C ALA A 286 -6.39 11.21 -4.18
N GLU A 287 -7.46 11.92 -4.54
CA GLU A 287 -7.46 12.80 -5.73
C GLU A 287 -6.33 13.85 -5.71
N LEU A 288 -6.00 14.43 -4.56
CA LEU A 288 -5.00 15.48 -4.42
C LEU A 288 -3.59 14.94 -4.09
N ASP A 289 -3.33 13.66 -4.36
CA ASP A 289 -2.05 12.99 -4.16
C ASP A 289 -1.30 12.81 -5.48
N TYR A 290 0.00 13.13 -5.53
CA TYR A 290 0.81 12.90 -6.73
C TYR A 290 0.92 11.40 -7.11
N LEU A 291 0.70 10.47 -6.15
CA LEU A 291 0.64 9.02 -6.41
C LEU A 291 -0.68 8.58 -7.08
N ALA A 292 -1.70 9.44 -7.11
CA ALA A 292 -3.02 9.06 -7.61
C ALA A 292 -3.00 8.65 -9.08
N TRP A 293 -2.15 9.31 -9.89
CA TRP A 293 -2.04 8.99 -11.31
C TRP A 293 -1.41 7.61 -11.56
N GLU A 294 -0.34 7.26 -10.85
CA GLU A 294 0.28 5.94 -11.01
C GLU A 294 -0.62 4.82 -10.47
N GLY A 295 -1.36 5.08 -9.37
CA GLY A 295 -2.37 4.15 -8.87
C GLY A 295 -3.50 3.94 -9.89
N TRP A 296 -3.95 5.00 -10.55
CA TRP A 296 -4.97 4.91 -11.60
C TRP A 296 -4.47 4.17 -12.83
N GLU A 297 -3.27 4.49 -13.33
CA GLU A 297 -2.63 3.81 -14.45
C GLU A 297 -2.46 2.31 -14.15
N PHE A 298 -2.01 1.97 -12.95
CA PHE A 298 -1.89 0.60 -12.49
C PHE A 298 -3.25 -0.13 -12.45
N ALA A 299 -4.29 0.49 -11.91
CA ALA A 299 -5.63 -0.07 -11.91
C ALA A 299 -6.13 -0.31 -13.34
N CYS A 300 -6.00 0.68 -14.21
CA CYS A 300 -6.36 0.58 -15.63
C CYS A 300 -5.62 -0.58 -16.33
N LYS A 301 -4.31 -0.71 -16.11
CA LYS A 301 -3.50 -1.83 -16.63
C LYS A 301 -4.07 -3.17 -16.19
N LEU A 302 -4.34 -3.34 -14.89
CA LEU A 302 -4.87 -4.60 -14.37
C LEU A 302 -6.29 -4.92 -14.85
N GLY A 303 -7.11 -3.89 -15.05
CA GLY A 303 -8.50 -4.01 -15.51
C GLY A 303 -8.66 -4.06 -17.03
N GLY A 304 -7.56 -4.01 -17.80
CA GLY A 304 -7.62 -3.96 -19.27
C GLY A 304 -8.27 -2.67 -19.81
N LYS A 305 -8.30 -1.60 -19.03
CA LYS A 305 -8.80 -0.27 -19.44
C LYS A 305 -7.64 0.60 -19.91
N SER A 306 -7.92 1.52 -20.83
CA SER A 306 -6.96 2.57 -21.22
C SER A 306 -7.08 3.78 -20.29
N VAL A 307 -5.95 4.45 -20.05
CA VAL A 307 -5.93 5.75 -19.37
C VAL A 307 -6.55 6.79 -20.32
N THR A 308 -7.67 7.40 -19.91
CA THR A 308 -8.48 8.27 -20.78
C THR A 308 -8.13 9.76 -20.68
N ALA A 309 -7.29 10.15 -19.73
CA ALA A 309 -6.96 11.54 -19.46
C ALA A 309 -5.50 11.71 -19.02
N ALA A 310 -4.95 12.89 -19.25
CA ALA A 310 -3.58 13.22 -18.84
C ALA A 310 -3.45 13.48 -17.33
N VAL A 311 -4.56 13.73 -16.64
CA VAL A 311 -4.67 14.05 -15.21
C VAL A 311 -5.78 13.20 -14.62
N VAL A 312 -5.56 12.62 -13.44
CA VAL A 312 -6.56 11.84 -12.70
C VAL A 312 -7.59 12.75 -12.02
N GLY A 313 -8.82 12.28 -11.78
CA GLY A 313 -9.86 13.08 -11.13
C GLY A 313 -10.33 14.28 -11.95
N ARG A 314 -10.70 15.38 -11.30
CA ARG A 314 -11.18 16.60 -11.98
C ARG A 314 -10.79 17.90 -11.28
N LYS A 315 -11.04 19.03 -11.93
CA LYS A 315 -10.70 20.37 -11.38
C LYS A 315 -11.74 20.87 -10.38
N GLU A 316 -12.99 20.51 -10.58
CA GLU A 316 -14.13 20.94 -9.76
C GLU A 316 -14.09 20.25 -8.39
N VAL A 317 -14.41 21.01 -7.34
CA VAL A 317 -14.58 20.48 -5.98
C VAL A 317 -15.82 19.57 -5.95
N ALA A 318 -15.67 18.40 -5.34
CA ALA A 318 -16.74 17.45 -5.09
C ALA A 318 -17.56 17.85 -3.86
N LYS A 319 -18.65 17.13 -3.64
CA LYS A 319 -19.48 17.35 -2.46
C LYS A 319 -18.73 16.89 -1.20
N THR A 320 -18.65 17.79 -0.21
CA THR A 320 -17.99 17.53 1.08
C THR A 320 -18.59 16.28 1.75
N GLN A 321 -17.71 15.45 2.30
CA GLN A 321 -17.93 14.17 2.95
C GLN A 321 -18.52 13.09 2.05
N GLU A 322 -18.68 13.31 0.75
CA GLU A 322 -19.22 12.32 -0.20
C GLU A 322 -18.14 11.67 -1.05
N LEU A 323 -18.40 10.41 -1.44
CA LEU A 323 -17.64 9.73 -2.50
C LEU A 323 -18.34 9.97 -3.84
N GLU A 324 -17.60 9.81 -4.93
CA GLU A 324 -18.16 9.82 -6.28
C GLU A 324 -17.89 8.48 -6.93
N THR A 325 -18.93 7.68 -7.15
CA THR A 325 -18.82 6.32 -7.70
C THR A 325 -19.41 6.18 -9.09
N GLU A 326 -20.27 7.11 -9.50
CA GLU A 326 -20.96 7.08 -10.80
C GLU A 326 -20.10 7.61 -11.94
N ASP A 327 -19.11 8.43 -11.62
CA ASP A 327 -18.17 8.98 -12.59
C ASP A 327 -16.98 8.03 -12.75
N GLU A 328 -16.75 7.54 -13.97
CA GLU A 328 -15.65 6.60 -14.26
C GLU A 328 -14.25 7.18 -13.94
N ARG A 329 -14.09 8.50 -13.77
CA ARG A 329 -12.84 9.08 -13.27
C ARG A 329 -12.58 8.69 -11.81
N PHE A 330 -13.64 8.50 -11.04
CA PHE A 330 -13.59 8.26 -9.61
C PHE A 330 -13.93 6.83 -9.21
N GLY A 331 -14.73 6.11 -9.99
CA GLY A 331 -15.12 4.75 -9.64
C GLY A 331 -15.43 3.91 -10.85
N TRP A 332 -14.84 2.72 -10.91
CA TRP A 332 -15.27 1.68 -11.83
C TRP A 332 -14.86 0.31 -11.32
N GLU A 333 -15.50 -0.72 -11.86
CA GLU A 333 -15.18 -2.10 -11.57
C GLU A 333 -15.32 -2.95 -12.82
N VAL A 334 -14.31 -3.75 -13.10
CA VAL A 334 -14.33 -4.77 -14.16
C VAL A 334 -14.36 -6.12 -13.48
N ARG A 335 -15.28 -6.99 -13.90
CA ARG A 335 -15.38 -8.38 -13.46
C ARG A 335 -15.20 -9.30 -14.65
N ASP A 336 -14.35 -10.30 -14.49
CA ASP A 336 -14.11 -11.34 -15.49
C ASP A 336 -14.19 -12.74 -14.84
N GLN A 337 -13.84 -13.79 -15.60
CA GLN A 337 -13.85 -15.16 -15.09
C GLN A 337 -12.82 -15.41 -13.98
N ARG A 338 -11.79 -14.57 -13.90
CA ARG A 338 -10.74 -14.68 -12.89
C ARG A 338 -11.17 -14.01 -11.60
N GLY A 339 -11.74 -12.82 -11.66
CA GLY A 339 -12.22 -12.10 -10.49
C GLY A 339 -12.57 -10.65 -10.80
N SER A 340 -12.13 -9.72 -9.96
CA SER A 340 -12.50 -8.30 -10.08
C SER A 340 -11.30 -7.36 -9.97
N VAL A 341 -11.33 -6.29 -10.75
CA VAL A 341 -10.44 -5.14 -10.60
C VAL A 341 -11.30 -3.90 -10.39
N LYS A 342 -11.11 -3.23 -9.26
CA LYS A 342 -11.84 -2.03 -8.87
C LYS A 342 -10.89 -0.85 -8.71
N TRP A 343 -11.32 0.29 -9.22
CA TRP A 343 -10.70 1.58 -8.98
C TRP A 343 -11.65 2.44 -8.15
N LEU A 344 -11.10 3.10 -7.12
CA LEU A 344 -11.81 4.09 -6.32
C LEU A 344 -10.90 5.27 -6.04
N LEU A 345 -11.18 6.43 -6.63
CA LEU A 345 -10.54 7.69 -6.30
C LEU A 345 -11.41 8.44 -5.29
N VAL A 346 -10.83 8.78 -4.14
CA VAL A 346 -11.49 9.59 -3.14
C VAL A 346 -11.33 11.06 -3.50
N PRO A 347 -12.41 11.82 -3.70
CA PRO A 347 -12.33 13.20 -4.18
C PRO A 347 -11.86 14.16 -3.09
N ASP A 348 -11.19 15.25 -3.47
CA ASP A 348 -10.76 16.37 -2.62
C ASP A 348 -9.96 16.01 -1.36
N VAL A 349 -9.30 14.85 -1.36
CA VAL A 349 -8.47 14.43 -0.22
C VAL A 349 -7.01 14.33 -0.62
N ILE A 350 -6.15 14.59 0.35
CA ILE A 350 -4.69 14.44 0.24
C ILE A 350 -4.27 13.01 0.59
N HIS A 351 -2.98 12.71 0.40
CA HIS A 351 -2.40 11.49 0.91
C HIS A 351 -2.62 11.34 2.42
N ALA A 352 -2.89 10.11 2.88
CA ALA A 352 -3.15 9.76 4.28
C ALA A 352 -4.34 10.54 4.92
N PHE A 353 -5.39 10.80 4.14
CA PHE A 353 -6.61 11.49 4.60
C PHE A 353 -7.42 10.74 5.66
N ASP A 354 -7.19 9.44 5.76
CA ASP A 354 -7.78 8.46 6.67
C ASP A 354 -6.92 8.21 7.92
N MET A 355 -5.71 8.79 7.99
CA MET A 355 -4.91 8.81 9.22
C MET A 355 -5.42 9.91 10.14
N HIS A 356 -6.26 9.52 11.10
CA HIS A 356 -6.93 10.37 12.08
C HIS A 356 -5.97 11.34 12.81
N GLU A 357 -4.74 10.89 13.05
CA GLU A 357 -3.73 11.61 13.84
C GLU A 357 -2.76 12.44 12.98
N MET A 358 -2.38 11.97 11.77
CA MET A 358 -1.55 12.76 10.84
C MET A 358 -2.35 13.89 10.19
N GLY A 359 -3.59 13.63 9.78
CA GLY A 359 -4.47 14.63 9.19
C GLY A 359 -4.62 15.86 10.08
N ALA A 360 -4.63 15.68 11.40
CA ALA A 360 -4.78 16.75 12.38
C ALA A 360 -3.58 17.70 12.54
N MET A 361 -2.39 17.29 12.10
CA MET A 361 -1.19 18.11 12.26
C MET A 361 -0.80 18.85 10.99
N VAL A 362 -1.19 18.33 9.81
CA VAL A 362 -0.87 18.92 8.51
C VAL A 362 -2.08 19.56 7.82
N SER A 363 -3.26 19.43 8.43
CA SER A 363 -4.51 19.92 7.85
C SER A 363 -5.38 20.64 8.88
N ASP A 364 -6.23 21.51 8.36
CA ASP A 364 -7.27 22.20 9.11
C ASP A 364 -8.42 21.25 9.52
N GLU A 365 -9.25 21.69 10.47
CA GLU A 365 -10.38 20.92 11.01
C GLU A 365 -11.37 20.44 9.94
N GLU A 366 -11.63 21.27 8.92
CA GLU A 366 -12.55 20.93 7.84
C GLU A 366 -11.98 19.79 6.99
N THR A 367 -10.68 19.83 6.69
CA THR A 367 -9.96 18.77 6.00
C THR A 367 -9.97 17.45 6.78
N ILE A 368 -9.74 17.49 8.10
CA ILE A 368 -9.80 16.29 8.94
C ILE A 368 -11.20 15.69 8.92
N ARG A 369 -12.22 16.53 9.12
CA ARG A 369 -13.62 16.09 9.17
C ARG A 369 -14.06 15.46 7.85
N ASP A 370 -13.69 16.08 6.73
CA ASP A 370 -13.97 15.57 5.39
C ASP A 370 -13.26 14.24 5.12
N GLY A 371 -11.97 14.17 5.43
CA GLY A 371 -11.14 12.96 5.29
C GLY A 371 -11.70 11.79 6.10
N ASN A 372 -11.99 11.99 7.39
CA ASN A 372 -12.52 10.94 8.26
C ASN A 372 -13.88 10.42 7.80
N ALA A 373 -14.79 11.30 7.38
CA ALA A 373 -16.09 10.88 6.87
C ALA A 373 -15.96 10.04 5.59
N LYS A 374 -15.07 10.46 4.68
CA LYS A 374 -14.76 9.72 3.46
C LYS A 374 -14.06 8.39 3.76
N ALA A 375 -13.16 8.34 4.74
CA ALA A 375 -12.50 7.11 5.18
C ALA A 375 -13.50 6.04 5.64
N VAL A 376 -14.48 6.42 6.46
CA VAL A 376 -15.57 5.52 6.88
C VAL A 376 -16.38 5.01 5.67
N LYS A 377 -16.66 5.88 4.69
CA LYS A 377 -17.36 5.47 3.46
C LYS A 377 -16.50 4.51 2.62
N VAL A 378 -15.20 4.75 2.50
CA VAL A 378 -14.25 3.85 1.83
C VAL A 378 -14.25 2.48 2.50
N ILE A 379 -14.18 2.43 3.84
CA ILE A 379 -14.25 1.17 4.60
C ILE A 379 -15.51 0.35 4.25
N LYS A 380 -16.67 1.02 4.14
CA LYS A 380 -17.93 0.37 3.76
C LYS A 380 -17.86 -0.17 2.33
N VAL A 381 -17.42 0.64 1.37
CA VAL A 381 -17.28 0.23 -0.04
C VAL A 381 -16.32 -0.95 -0.18
N LEU A 382 -15.19 -0.93 0.51
CA LEU A 382 -14.21 -2.03 0.50
C LEU A 382 -14.81 -3.31 1.08
N GLY A 383 -15.52 -3.21 2.20
CA GLY A 383 -16.17 -4.34 2.84
C GLY A 383 -17.29 -4.97 2.00
N GLU A 384 -18.12 -4.13 1.37
CA GLU A 384 -19.15 -4.58 0.41
C GLU A 384 -18.51 -5.27 -0.80
N TRP A 385 -17.45 -4.68 -1.34
CA TRP A 385 -16.70 -5.27 -2.45
C TRP A 385 -16.11 -6.64 -2.06
N LEU A 386 -15.48 -6.76 -0.88
CA LEU A 386 -14.94 -8.03 -0.39
C LEU A 386 -16.02 -9.09 -0.24
N ARG A 387 -17.15 -8.79 0.42
CA ARG A 387 -18.29 -9.72 0.54
C ARG A 387 -18.84 -10.14 -0.82
N GLY A 388 -18.86 -9.23 -1.80
CA GLY A 388 -19.27 -9.50 -3.18
C GLY A 388 -18.20 -10.18 -4.05
N SER A 389 -17.00 -10.43 -3.54
CA SER A 389 -15.87 -10.99 -4.30
C SER A 389 -15.13 -12.08 -3.53
N ALA A 390 -14.18 -11.70 -2.67
CA ALA A 390 -13.22 -12.57 -1.98
C ALA A 390 -13.74 -13.25 -0.70
N TRP A 391 -14.82 -12.72 -0.11
CA TRP A 391 -15.42 -13.21 1.13
C TRP A 391 -16.79 -13.84 0.94
N LYS A 392 -17.09 -14.29 -0.28
CA LYS A 392 -18.31 -15.06 -0.55
C LYS A 392 -18.30 -16.32 0.30
N ILE A 393 -19.44 -16.60 0.92
CA ILE A 393 -19.71 -17.91 1.53
C ILE A 393 -20.16 -18.79 0.37
N GLU A 394 -19.43 -19.86 0.06
CA GLU A 394 -19.92 -20.89 -0.85
C GLU A 394 -21.22 -21.46 -0.24
N GLN A 395 -22.32 -21.38 -1.00
CA GLN A 395 -23.64 -21.88 -0.57
C GLN A 395 -23.72 -23.39 -0.67
#